data_AF-A0A6C2YGZ2-F1
#
_entry.id   AF-A0A6C2YGZ2-F1
#
_cell.length_a   1.000
_cell.length_b   1.000
_cell.length_c   1.000
_cell.angle_alpha   90.00
_cell.angle_beta   90.00
_cell.angle_gamma   90.00
#
_symmetry.space_group_name_H-M   'P 1'
#
loop_
_entity.id
_entity.type
_entity.pdbx_description
1 polymer ?
#
loop_
_entity_poly.entity_id
_entity_poly.type
_entity_poly.pdbx_seq_one_letter_code
_entity_poly.pdbx_strand_id
1 'polypeptide(L)'
;MFLLRLVDVGASRLRVINTVARILQIPLAQAKTIVDLTPDRITVGDAKRIAFVRRQLQQVGATVAVDYCPEEMHPENWVPANLSTDKVTCARCGEPLFFAIPGRTTEQETVAFAQTSKSPAFRQVASAKWIHPGVYCSNGCCFIMVNLEHPDKYSGEEP
;
A
#
# COMPACT_ATOMS: atom_id res chain seq x y z
N MET A 1 -1.39 -0.63 0.12
CA MET A 1 -1.72 -1.50 -1.02
C MET A 1 -0.70 -1.28 -2.12
N PHE A 2 -0.40 -2.31 -2.89
CA PHE A 2 0.57 -2.23 -3.97
C PHE A 2 -0.12 -2.48 -5.31
N LEU A 3 0.37 -1.80 -6.33
CA LEU A 3 -0.07 -1.89 -7.71
C LEU A 3 1.04 -2.59 -8.51
N LEU A 4 0.67 -3.54 -9.36
CA LEU A 4 1.58 -4.08 -10.38
C LEU A 4 1.22 -3.50 -11.75
N ARG A 5 2.20 -2.86 -12.40
CA ARG A 5 2.11 -2.36 -13.78
C ARG A 5 2.94 -3.21 -14.72
N LEU A 6 2.47 -3.35 -15.96
CA LEU A 6 3.24 -3.95 -17.03
C LEU A 6 4.16 -2.90 -17.64
N VAL A 7 5.47 -3.17 -17.65
CA VAL A 7 6.47 -2.30 -18.29
C VAL A 7 6.78 -2.81 -19.69
N ASP A 8 6.98 -4.12 -19.82
CA ASP A 8 7.25 -4.76 -21.10
C ASP A 8 6.69 -6.19 -21.13
N VAL A 9 6.13 -6.59 -22.26
CA VAL A 9 5.56 -7.93 -22.48
C VAL A 9 6.62 -8.99 -22.80
N GLY A 10 7.84 -8.58 -23.12
CA GLY A 10 8.91 -9.46 -23.56
C GLY A 10 8.60 -10.16 -24.89
N ALA A 11 9.33 -11.25 -25.15
CA ALA A 11 9.25 -11.97 -26.42
C ALA A 11 7.97 -12.82 -26.61
N SER A 12 7.16 -13.03 -25.56
CA SER A 12 6.05 -13.99 -25.56
C SER A 12 4.71 -13.39 -25.15
N ARG A 13 4.23 -12.40 -25.91
CA ARG A 13 2.96 -11.68 -25.64
C ARG A 13 1.75 -12.59 -25.38
N LEU A 14 1.56 -13.66 -26.17
CA LEU A 14 0.44 -14.59 -25.96
C LEU A 14 0.52 -15.29 -24.60
N ARG A 15 1.72 -15.64 -24.13
CA ARG A 15 1.91 -16.27 -22.81
C ARG A 15 1.59 -15.29 -21.69
N VAL A 16 1.93 -14.02 -21.86
CA VAL A 16 1.58 -12.95 -20.91
C VAL A 16 0.06 -12.79 -20.82
N ILE A 17 -0.63 -12.68 -21.96
CA ILE A 17 -2.10 -12.55 -22.00
C ILE A 17 -2.78 -13.75 -21.31
N ASN A 18 -2.36 -14.98 -21.63
CA ASN A 18 -2.90 -16.18 -20.99
C ASN A 18 -2.65 -16.20 -19.48
N THR A 19 -1.48 -15.75 -19.04
CA THR A 19 -1.11 -15.69 -17.62
C THR A 19 -1.94 -14.65 -16.89
N VAL A 20 -2.12 -13.45 -17.46
CA VAL A 20 -2.98 -12.40 -16.91
C VAL A 20 -4.43 -12.88 -16.81
N ALA A 21 -4.98 -13.50 -17.86
CA ALA A 21 -6.33 -14.04 -17.86
C ALA A 21 -6.53 -15.07 -16.73
N ARG A 22 -5.58 -15.98 -16.56
CA ARG A 22 -5.61 -17.01 -15.50
C ARG A 22 -5.49 -16.42 -14.11
N ILE A 23 -4.61 -15.44 -13.89
CA ILE A 23 -4.40 -14.85 -12.56
C ILE A 23 -5.61 -14.02 -12.14
N LEU A 24 -6.14 -13.22 -13.07
CA LEU A 24 -7.27 -12.32 -12.79
C LEU A 24 -8.62 -13.01 -12.93
N GLN A 25 -8.65 -14.25 -13.43
CA GLN A 25 -9.87 -15.02 -13.72
C GLN A 25 -10.83 -14.24 -14.64
N ILE A 26 -10.27 -13.64 -15.70
CA ILE A 26 -11.00 -12.84 -16.70
C ILE A 26 -10.92 -13.48 -18.09
N PRO A 27 -11.88 -13.18 -18.99
CA PRO A 27 -11.81 -13.62 -20.39
C PRO A 27 -10.55 -13.14 -21.11
N LEU A 28 -10.04 -13.95 -22.05
CA LEU A 28 -8.83 -13.63 -22.83
C LEU A 28 -8.91 -12.29 -23.56
N ALA A 29 -10.09 -11.91 -24.07
CA ALA A 29 -10.29 -10.62 -24.72
C ALA A 29 -10.01 -9.45 -23.76
N GLN A 30 -10.46 -9.53 -22.51
CA GLN A 30 -10.20 -8.49 -21.51
C GLN A 30 -8.73 -8.47 -21.10
N ALA A 31 -8.11 -9.64 -20.90
CA ALA A 31 -6.69 -9.73 -20.60
C ALA A 31 -5.82 -9.16 -21.72
N LYS A 32 -6.19 -9.39 -22.99
CA LYS A 32 -5.54 -8.79 -24.15
C LYS A 32 -5.63 -7.27 -24.11
N THR A 33 -6.81 -6.71 -23.83
CA THR A 33 -6.99 -5.26 -23.71
C THR A 33 -6.09 -4.68 -22.62
N ILE A 34 -6.02 -5.29 -21.44
CA ILE A 34 -5.15 -4.84 -20.34
C ILE A 34 -3.68 -4.85 -20.75
N VAL A 35 -3.22 -5.91 -21.42
CA VAL A 35 -1.83 -6.02 -21.86
C VAL A 35 -1.51 -5.00 -22.95
N ASP A 36 -2.46 -4.72 -23.85
CA ASP A 36 -2.26 -3.84 -25.00
C ASP A 36 -2.28 -2.35 -24.65
N LEU A 37 -2.95 -1.97 -23.57
CA LEU A 37 -3.01 -0.59 -23.08
C LEU A 37 -1.75 -0.19 -22.29
N THR A 38 -0.58 -0.74 -22.61
CA THR A 38 0.68 -0.49 -21.88
C THR A 38 0.92 1.02 -21.69
N PRO A 39 1.19 1.53 -20.46
CA PRO A 39 1.58 0.83 -19.24
C PRO A 39 0.44 0.70 -18.21
N ASP A 40 -0.66 0.03 -18.56
CA ASP A 40 -1.81 -0.07 -17.67
C ASP A 40 -1.61 -0.96 -16.43
N ARG A 41 -2.42 -0.65 -15.43
CA ARG A 41 -2.56 -1.38 -14.16
C ARG A 41 -3.02 -2.81 -14.39
N ILE A 42 -2.17 -3.80 -14.04
CA ILE A 42 -2.55 -5.23 -14.11
C ILE A 42 -3.43 -5.60 -12.93
N THR A 43 -2.97 -5.31 -11.71
CA THR A 43 -3.70 -5.67 -10.49
C THR A 43 -3.25 -4.85 -9.30
N VAL A 44 -4.13 -4.74 -8.31
CA VAL A 44 -3.86 -4.13 -7.01
C VAL A 44 -4.02 -5.21 -5.95
N GLY A 45 -3.12 -5.25 -4.98
CA GLY A 45 -3.12 -6.28 -3.95
C GLY A 45 -2.31 -5.92 -2.71
N ASP A 46 -2.36 -6.82 -1.73
CA ASP A 46 -1.35 -6.85 -0.67
C ASP A 46 0.03 -7.28 -1.22
N ALA A 47 1.04 -7.22 -0.37
CA ALA A 47 2.42 -7.56 -0.75
C ALA A 47 2.55 -9.00 -1.27
N LYS A 48 1.83 -9.96 -0.65
CA LYS A 48 1.85 -11.38 -1.01
C LYS A 48 1.30 -11.61 -2.41
N ARG A 49 0.11 -11.08 -2.68
CA ARG A 49 -0.55 -11.17 -3.98
C ARG A 49 0.30 -10.52 -5.06
N ILE A 50 0.82 -9.31 -4.82
CA ILE A 50 1.64 -8.61 -5.81
C ILE A 50 2.94 -9.34 -6.09
N ALA A 51 3.61 -9.88 -5.07
CA ALA A 51 4.80 -10.69 -5.24
C ALA A 51 4.54 -11.98 -6.03
N PHE A 52 3.42 -12.67 -5.73
CA PHE A 52 2.99 -13.86 -6.45
C PHE A 52 2.75 -13.57 -7.93
N VAL A 53 1.94 -12.54 -8.24
CA VAL A 53 1.62 -12.16 -9.63
C VAL A 53 2.87 -11.69 -10.37
N ARG A 54 3.73 -10.89 -9.72
CA ARG A 54 5.02 -10.46 -10.27
C ARG A 54 5.85 -11.67 -10.70
N ARG A 55 6.01 -12.67 -9.83
CA ARG A 55 6.80 -13.87 -10.12
C ARG A 55 6.24 -14.63 -11.33
N GLN A 56 4.94 -14.82 -11.38
CA GLN A 56 4.29 -15.53 -12.50
C GLN A 56 4.50 -14.79 -13.84
N LEU A 57 4.46 -13.46 -13.85
CA LEU A 57 4.68 -12.66 -15.05
C LEU A 57 6.16 -12.62 -15.46
N GLN A 58 7.07 -12.53 -14.50
CA GLN A 58 8.52 -12.60 -14.76
C GLN A 58 8.94 -13.96 -15.33
N GLN A 59 8.34 -15.06 -14.86
CA GLN A 59 8.58 -16.41 -15.38
C GLN A 59 8.23 -16.57 -16.87
N VAL A 60 7.28 -15.79 -17.37
CA VAL A 60 6.92 -15.78 -18.81
C VAL A 60 7.68 -14.72 -19.61
N GLY A 61 8.65 -14.04 -18.98
CA GLY A 61 9.54 -13.07 -19.60
C GLY A 61 9.01 -11.63 -19.64
N ALA A 62 7.95 -11.32 -18.90
CA ALA A 62 7.45 -9.95 -18.80
C ALA A 62 8.25 -9.12 -17.78
N THR A 63 8.45 -7.84 -18.08
CA THR A 63 8.97 -6.85 -17.13
C THR A 63 7.81 -6.13 -16.49
N VAL A 64 7.79 -6.08 -15.16
CA VAL A 64 6.72 -5.46 -14.38
C VAL A 64 7.31 -4.53 -13.32
N ALA A 65 6.60 -3.44 -13.04
CA ALA A 65 6.93 -2.48 -11.98
C ALA A 65 5.93 -2.62 -10.84
N VAL A 66 6.42 -2.48 -9.61
CA VAL A 66 5.57 -2.43 -8.42
C VAL A 66 5.56 -1.00 -7.91
N ASP A 67 4.36 -0.45 -7.76
CA ASP A 67 4.14 0.88 -7.22
C ASP A 67 3.24 0.82 -5.99
N TYR A 68 3.21 1.93 -5.27
CA TYR A 68 2.27 2.12 -4.17
C TYR A 68 0.96 2.68 -4.69
N CYS A 69 -0.16 2.12 -4.24
CA CYS A 69 -1.49 2.62 -4.61
C CYS A 69 -2.20 3.11 -3.35
N PRO A 70 -2.07 4.41 -3.02
CA PRO A 70 -2.68 4.96 -1.82
C PRO A 70 -4.21 5.11 -1.96
N GLU A 71 -4.72 5.20 -3.19
CA GLU A 71 -6.15 5.30 -3.52
C GLU A 71 -6.98 4.14 -2.97
N GLU A 72 -6.44 2.92 -3.08
CA GLU A 72 -7.08 1.68 -2.65
C GLU A 72 -6.78 1.38 -1.16
N MET A 73 -6.20 2.34 -0.43
CA MET A 73 -5.98 2.20 1.01
C MET A 73 -7.11 2.82 1.80
N HIS A 74 -7.66 1.98 2.66
CA HIS A 74 -8.71 2.29 3.62
C HIS A 74 -8.09 2.42 5.03
N PRO A 75 -7.53 3.59 5.39
CA PRO A 75 -6.89 3.80 6.69
C PRO A 75 -7.82 3.60 7.89
N GLU A 76 -9.13 3.75 7.68
CA GLU A 76 -10.18 3.44 8.66
C GLU A 76 -10.13 1.99 9.15
N ASN A 77 -9.66 1.06 8.30
CA ASN A 77 -9.52 -0.35 8.65
C ASN A 77 -8.31 -0.63 9.54
N TRP A 78 -7.39 0.32 9.69
CA TRP A 78 -6.25 0.17 10.59
C TRP A 78 -6.65 0.35 12.05
N VAL A 79 -7.80 1.00 12.30
CA VAL A 79 -8.23 1.36 13.65
C VAL A 79 -9.14 0.27 14.21
N PRO A 80 -8.73 -0.50 15.22
CA PRO A 80 -9.59 -1.47 15.88
C PRO A 80 -10.65 -0.74 16.72
N ALA A 81 -11.79 -1.41 16.94
CA ALA A 81 -12.95 -0.82 17.60
C ALA A 81 -12.68 -0.34 19.04
N ASN A 82 -11.70 -0.94 19.73
CA ASN A 82 -11.30 -0.52 21.08
C ASN A 82 -10.51 0.80 21.10
N LEU A 83 -9.95 1.24 19.97
CA LEU A 83 -9.24 2.52 19.86
C LEU A 83 -10.13 3.65 19.32
N SER A 84 -11.15 3.31 18.53
CA SER A 84 -12.12 4.26 17.99
C SER A 84 -13.37 3.52 17.49
N THR A 85 -14.54 4.01 17.90
CA THR A 85 -15.83 3.49 17.43
C THR A 85 -16.17 4.01 16.04
N ASP A 86 -15.90 5.30 15.77
CA ASP A 86 -16.17 5.96 14.49
C ASP A 86 -14.98 5.87 13.50
N LYS A 87 -13.91 5.18 13.90
CA LYS A 87 -12.64 4.99 13.16
C LYS A 87 -11.84 6.27 12.94
N VAL A 88 -12.26 7.44 13.43
CA VAL A 88 -11.62 8.73 13.15
C VAL A 88 -11.33 9.56 14.39
N THR A 89 -11.95 9.26 15.54
CA THR A 89 -11.69 9.92 16.83
C THR A 89 -11.12 8.96 17.86
N CYS A 90 -10.24 9.45 18.73
CA CYS A 90 -9.67 8.65 19.80
C CYS A 90 -10.73 8.32 20.87
N ALA A 91 -11.00 7.03 21.11
CA ALA A 91 -11.97 6.59 22.11
C ALA A 91 -11.64 7.04 23.55
N ARG A 92 -10.38 7.43 23.83
CA ARG A 92 -9.93 7.85 25.17
C ARG A 92 -10.07 9.35 25.42
N CYS A 93 -9.77 10.19 24.43
CA CYS A 93 -9.72 11.64 24.62
C CYS A 93 -10.57 12.45 23.64
N GLY A 94 -11.25 11.82 22.69
CA GLY A 94 -12.13 12.47 21.71
C GLY A 94 -11.41 13.21 20.58
N GLU A 95 -10.09 13.39 20.65
CA GLU A 95 -9.32 14.08 19.61
C GLU A 95 -9.37 13.32 18.27
N PRO A 96 -9.33 14.04 17.12
CA PRO A 96 -9.15 13.42 15.82
C PRO A 96 -7.86 12.59 15.75
N LEU A 97 -7.95 11.44 15.11
CA LEU A 97 -6.80 10.59 14.81
C LEU A 97 -6.06 11.14 13.59
N PHE A 98 -4.74 11.21 13.69
CA PHE A 98 -3.87 11.53 12.57
C PHE A 98 -3.48 10.24 11.83
N PHE A 99 -3.69 10.23 10.52
CA PHE A 99 -3.35 9.10 9.65
C PHE A 99 -2.10 9.42 8.84
N ALA A 100 -1.01 8.73 9.13
CA ALA A 100 0.20 8.77 8.32
C ALA A 100 0.11 7.72 7.20
N ILE A 101 -0.19 8.19 5.99
CA ILE A 101 -0.42 7.35 4.80
C ILE A 101 0.68 7.65 3.77
N PRO A 102 1.51 6.67 3.39
CA PRO A 102 2.54 6.87 2.38
C PRO A 102 2.01 7.41 1.06
N GLY A 103 2.73 8.36 0.48
CA GLY A 103 2.34 9.02 -0.78
C GLY A 103 1.13 9.96 -0.66
N ARG A 104 0.48 10.05 0.50
CA ARG A 104 -0.63 10.98 0.77
C ARG A 104 -0.26 12.02 1.83
N THR A 105 0.24 11.57 2.98
CA THR A 105 0.67 12.45 4.05
C THR A 105 1.97 13.13 3.67
N THR A 106 1.95 14.45 3.65
CA THR A 106 3.10 15.29 3.32
C THR A 106 4.02 15.50 4.52
N GLU A 107 5.25 15.95 4.26
CA GLU A 107 6.17 16.37 5.31
C GLU A 107 5.58 17.51 6.16
N GLN A 108 4.88 18.46 5.52
CA GLN A 108 4.27 19.59 6.22
C GLN A 108 3.18 19.15 7.18
N GLU A 109 2.30 18.24 6.77
CA GLU A 109 1.28 17.65 7.66
C GLU A 109 1.91 16.85 8.80
N THR A 110 2.98 16.10 8.51
CA THR A 110 3.73 15.35 9.52
C THR A 110 4.33 16.28 10.59
N VAL A 111 4.94 17.38 10.16
CA VAL A 111 5.50 18.40 11.06
C VAL A 111 4.40 19.11 11.84
N ALA A 112 3.30 19.49 11.19
CA ALA A 112 2.16 20.14 11.84
C ALA A 112 1.53 19.27 12.93
N PHE A 113 1.36 17.97 12.66
CA PHE A 113 0.91 17.00 13.64
C PHE A 113 1.90 16.90 14.82
N ALA A 114 3.19 16.76 14.53
CA ALA A 114 4.22 16.63 15.56
C ALA A 114 4.32 17.87 16.47
N GLN A 115 4.15 19.07 15.91
CA GLN A 115 4.18 20.34 16.66
C GLN A 115 2.94 20.55 17.54
N THR A 116 1.78 20.04 17.12
CA THR A 116 0.52 20.15 17.87
C THR A 116 0.30 19.00 18.85
N SER A 117 1.10 17.93 18.75
CA SER A 117 1.01 16.79 19.66
C SER A 117 1.51 17.13 21.08
N LYS A 118 0.75 16.68 22.07
CA LYS A 118 1.13 16.75 23.50
C LYS A 118 2.05 15.61 23.91
N SER A 119 2.24 14.60 23.06
CA SER A 119 3.10 13.46 23.38
C SER A 119 4.56 13.79 23.09
N PRO A 120 5.46 13.63 24.07
CA PRO A 120 6.89 13.90 23.88
C PRO A 120 7.53 12.98 22.83
N ALA A 121 6.91 11.83 22.52
CA ALA A 121 7.38 10.90 21.50
C ALA A 121 7.45 11.53 20.09
N PHE A 122 6.65 12.54 19.79
CA PHE A 122 6.63 13.18 18.47
C PHE A 122 7.57 14.38 18.33
N ARG A 123 8.30 14.77 19.38
CA ARG A 123 9.28 15.88 19.27
C ARG A 123 10.34 15.61 18.21
N GLN A 124 10.81 14.36 18.12
CA GLN A 124 11.80 13.95 17.12
C GLN A 124 11.21 13.86 15.70
N VAL A 125 9.90 13.64 15.58
CA VAL A 125 9.19 13.59 14.28
C VAL A 125 9.21 14.95 13.60
N ALA A 126 9.04 16.05 14.35
CA ALA A 126 9.10 17.40 13.78
C ALA A 126 10.47 17.71 13.16
N SER A 127 11.57 17.26 13.76
CA SER A 127 12.92 17.42 13.21
C SER A 127 13.22 16.44 12.06
N ALA A 128 12.78 15.19 12.19
CA ALA A 128 13.03 14.16 11.18
C ALA A 128 12.16 14.33 9.93
N LYS A 129 11.07 15.09 10.03
CA LYS A 129 10.03 15.27 9.00
C LYS A 129 9.45 13.95 8.49
N TRP A 130 9.56 12.91 9.32
CA TRP A 130 9.18 11.56 8.97
C TRP A 130 8.50 10.89 10.15
N ILE A 131 7.41 10.19 9.86
CA ILE A 131 6.67 9.38 10.81
C ILE A 131 6.36 8.03 10.16
N HIS A 132 6.39 6.96 10.94
CA HIS A 132 6.05 5.63 10.43
C HIS A 132 4.58 5.62 9.94
N PRO A 133 4.23 4.86 8.89
CA PRO A 133 2.84 4.70 8.48
C PRO A 133 1.96 4.16 9.60
N GLY A 134 0.77 4.73 9.77
CA GLY A 134 -0.08 4.34 10.89
C GLY A 134 -1.10 5.38 11.31
N VAL A 135 -1.60 5.19 12.53
CA VAL A 135 -2.63 6.03 13.15
C VAL A 135 -2.14 6.51 14.49
N TYR A 136 -2.28 7.81 14.77
CA TYR A 136 -1.70 8.46 15.94
C TYR A 136 -2.68 9.41 16.61
N CYS A 137 -2.81 9.32 17.93
CA CYS A 137 -3.52 10.32 18.72
C CYS A 137 -2.57 11.46 19.10
N SER A 138 -2.96 12.71 18.86
CA SER A 138 -2.18 13.91 19.21
C SER A 138 -1.90 14.02 20.72
N ASN A 139 -2.78 13.49 21.57
CA ASN A 139 -2.57 13.42 23.02
C ASN A 139 -1.72 12.21 23.47
N GLY A 140 -1.26 11.36 22.54
CA GLY A 140 -0.47 10.16 22.86
C GLY A 140 -1.26 9.04 23.53
N CYS A 141 -2.59 9.08 23.49
CA CYS A 141 -3.43 8.06 24.12
C CYS A 141 -3.28 6.68 23.48
N CYS A 142 -3.04 6.64 22.18
CA CYS A 142 -2.86 5.43 21.39
C CYS A 142 -2.08 5.72 20.11
N PHE A 143 -1.49 4.67 19.56
CA PHE A 143 -0.95 4.66 18.21
C PHE A 143 -1.01 3.25 17.64
N ILE A 144 -0.99 3.16 16.31
CA ILE A 144 -0.92 1.92 15.55
C ILE A 144 0.12 2.13 14.48
N MET A 145 1.15 1.29 14.45
CA MET A 145 2.12 1.27 13.36
C MET A 145 1.72 0.19 12.38
N VAL A 146 1.46 0.60 11.14
CA VAL A 146 1.05 -0.32 10.08
C VAL A 146 2.28 -0.77 9.34
N ASN A 147 2.63 -2.04 9.49
CA ASN A 147 3.68 -2.65 8.70
C ASN A 147 3.14 -2.87 7.27
N LEU A 148 3.59 -2.02 6.36
CA LEU A 148 3.33 -2.19 4.94
C LEU A 148 4.45 -3.06 4.39
N GLU A 149 4.27 -4.38 4.50
CA GLU A 149 5.26 -5.34 4.02
C GLU A 149 5.66 -5.05 2.58
N HIS A 150 6.96 -5.16 2.28
CA HIS A 150 7.43 -4.90 0.94
C HIS A 150 7.32 -6.17 0.06
N PRO A 151 6.81 -6.07 -1.17
CA PRO A 151 6.64 -7.23 -2.05
C PRO A 151 7.95 -7.89 -2.48
N ASP A 152 9.10 -7.20 -2.41
CA ASP A 152 10.44 -7.77 -2.62
C ASP A 152 10.88 -8.74 -1.50
N LYS A 153 10.35 -8.61 -0.27
CA LYS A 153 10.65 -9.56 0.82
C LYS A 153 10.03 -10.94 0.61
N TYR A 154 9.14 -11.07 -0.36
CA TYR A 154 8.55 -12.34 -0.80
C TYR A 154 9.37 -12.95 -1.96
N SER A 155 10.65 -13.21 -1.70
CA SER A 155 11.61 -13.74 -2.70
C SER A 155 11.51 -15.25 -2.94
N GLY A 156 10.69 -15.99 -2.18
CA GLY A 156 10.37 -17.39 -2.52
C GLY A 156 11.12 -18.45 -1.74
N GLU A 157 11.68 -18.09 -0.60
CA GLU A 157 11.94 -19.07 0.45
C GLU A 157 10.71 -19.07 1.35
N GLU A 158 9.81 -20.05 1.15
CA GLU A 158 8.94 -20.48 2.24
C GLU A 158 9.79 -21.34 3.21
N PRO A 159 9.51 -21.31 4.52
CA PRO A 159 10.16 -22.16 5.50
C PRO A 159 9.93 -23.66 5.26
#